data_AF-A0A5P0ZL93-F1
#
_entry.id   AF-A0A5P0ZL93-F1
#
_cell.length_a   1.000
_cell.length_b   1.000
_cell.length_c   1.000
_cell.angle_alpha   90.00
_cell.angle_beta   90.00
_cell.angle_gamma   90.00
#
_symmetry.space_group_name_H-M   'P 1'
#
loop_
_entity.id
_entity.type
_entity.pdbx_description
1 polymer ?
#
loop_
_entity_poly.entity_id
_entity_poly.type
_entity_poly.pdbx_seq_one_letter_code
_entity_poly.pdbx_strand_id
1 'polypeptide(L)'
;MTTYEMALELAKRNIYYYPTAPGSKSGMKDTHGFNDAVNDESMAREWFDGTNNNIGINLKKSGLMVVDVDMHGNGNGLHSLATIVEKYGALPNDTLVEKTPRNGTHWFFKVPANLDLTNNVNAFFDGSGIDLMTSNVLIAPSSIDGVSYSNGSGTFDDIKQAPTWLLEFAQDKPANNVSSGTPRFKKYTGRLLDKIVKGATKGQRNNFITSIAGSMLAVGTSASNVYELLSVINQNFISPPLPQKELDTVYSSVVSRELRRLKVN
;
A
#
# COMPACT_ATOMS: atom_id res chain seq x y z
N MET A 1 4.86 -25.70 19.38
CA MET A 1 4.18 -24.68 20.20
C MET A 1 2.71 -24.68 19.81
N THR A 2 1.79 -24.77 20.77
CA THR A 2 0.34 -24.68 20.58
C THR A 2 -0.13 -23.22 20.62
N THR A 3 -1.39 -22.93 20.25
CA THR A 3 -1.95 -21.58 20.40
C THR A 3 -2.07 -21.17 21.87
N TYR A 4 -2.30 -22.12 22.77
CA TYR A 4 -2.29 -21.88 24.22
C TYR A 4 -0.89 -21.47 24.73
N GLU A 5 0.15 -22.23 24.37
CA GLU A 5 1.53 -21.88 24.74
C GLU A 5 1.93 -20.52 24.15
N MET A 6 1.53 -20.23 22.91
CA MET A 6 1.78 -18.94 22.28
C MET A 6 1.08 -17.80 23.04
N ALA A 7 -0.20 -17.95 23.40
CA ALA A 7 -0.94 -16.95 24.15
C ALA A 7 -0.25 -16.59 25.49
N LEU A 8 0.26 -17.59 26.22
CA LEU A 8 1.04 -17.36 27.45
C LEU A 8 2.35 -16.58 27.17
N GLU A 9 3.05 -16.90 26.09
CA GLU A 9 4.28 -16.18 25.71
C GLU A 9 4.00 -14.72 25.29
N LEU A 10 2.87 -14.47 24.63
CA LEU A 10 2.42 -13.12 24.27
C LEU A 10 2.04 -12.30 25.52
N ALA A 11 1.29 -12.90 26.45
CA ALA A 11 0.90 -12.27 27.71
C ALA A 11 2.13 -11.74 28.48
N LYS A 12 3.16 -12.58 28.64
CA LYS A 12 4.43 -12.20 29.30
C LYS A 12 5.14 -11.02 28.64
N ARG A 13 4.91 -10.80 27.34
CA ARG A 13 5.53 -9.73 26.54
C ARG A 13 4.63 -8.51 26.39
N ASN A 14 3.51 -8.44 27.11
CA ASN A 14 2.52 -7.38 26.99
C ASN A 14 1.97 -7.25 25.55
N ILE A 15 1.87 -8.37 24.83
CA ILE A 15 1.26 -8.43 23.50
C ILE A 15 -0.17 -8.94 23.65
N TYR A 16 -1.10 -8.18 23.10
CA TYR A 16 -2.53 -8.42 23.23
C TYR A 16 -3.00 -9.37 22.13
N TYR A 17 -3.58 -10.50 22.51
CA TYR A 17 -4.09 -11.52 21.62
C TYR A 17 -5.61 -11.70 21.74
N TYR A 18 -6.19 -12.33 20.74
CA TYR A 18 -7.60 -12.70 20.68
C TYR A 18 -7.76 -13.99 19.86
N PRO A 19 -8.85 -14.74 20.04
CA PRO A 19 -9.05 -15.98 19.32
C PRO A 19 -9.87 -15.76 18.04
N THR A 20 -9.68 -16.64 17.07
CA THR A 20 -10.54 -16.75 15.88
C THR A 20 -10.93 -18.19 15.65
N ALA A 21 -12.00 -18.38 14.88
CA ALA A 21 -12.54 -19.71 14.61
C ALA A 21 -11.48 -20.59 13.90
N PRO A 22 -11.43 -21.90 14.22
CA PRO A 22 -10.45 -22.83 13.66
C PRO A 22 -10.43 -22.81 12.12
N GLY A 23 -9.24 -22.83 11.53
CA GLY A 23 -9.06 -22.91 10.09
C GLY A 23 -9.50 -21.66 9.30
N SER A 24 -9.92 -20.57 9.97
CA SER A 24 -10.44 -19.38 9.32
C SER A 24 -9.94 -18.08 9.97
N LYS A 25 -10.13 -16.96 9.26
CA LYS A 25 -9.93 -15.60 9.78
C LYS A 25 -11.18 -15.06 10.49
N SER A 26 -12.26 -15.82 10.54
CA SER A 26 -13.54 -15.38 11.10
C SER A 26 -13.47 -15.32 12.63
N GLY A 27 -14.08 -14.30 13.21
CA GLY A 27 -14.21 -14.21 14.67
C GLY A 27 -14.96 -15.41 15.26
N MET A 28 -14.73 -15.69 16.53
CA MET A 28 -15.52 -16.68 17.26
C MET A 28 -16.90 -16.11 17.59
N LYS A 29 -17.88 -17.01 17.73
CA LYS A 29 -19.21 -16.65 18.22
C LYS A 29 -19.07 -16.01 19.62
N ASP A 30 -19.85 -14.95 19.86
CA ASP A 30 -19.88 -14.22 21.12
C ASP A 30 -18.56 -13.48 21.49
N THR A 31 -17.70 -13.25 20.49
CA THR A 31 -16.51 -12.38 20.60
C THR A 31 -16.60 -11.21 19.61
N HIS A 32 -15.96 -10.08 19.94
CA HIS A 32 -15.83 -8.91 19.06
C HIS A 32 -14.48 -8.86 18.35
N GLY A 33 -13.85 -10.03 18.16
CA GLY A 33 -12.56 -10.20 17.49
C GLY A 33 -11.44 -9.42 18.21
N PHE A 34 -10.62 -8.70 17.44
CA PHE A 34 -9.46 -7.99 17.97
C PHE A 34 -9.78 -6.88 18.98
N ASN A 35 -11.04 -6.40 19.05
CA ASN A 35 -11.44 -5.42 20.05
C ASN A 35 -11.36 -6.00 21.48
N ASP A 36 -11.68 -7.29 21.60
CA ASP A 36 -11.63 -8.06 22.85
C ASP A 36 -10.22 -8.57 23.17
N ALA A 37 -9.20 -8.14 22.42
CA ALA A 37 -7.84 -8.61 22.66
C ALA A 37 -7.33 -8.20 24.06
N VAL A 38 -6.71 -9.18 24.73
CA VAL A 38 -6.20 -9.14 26.11
C VAL A 38 -4.78 -9.72 26.16
N ASN A 39 -4.09 -9.54 27.28
CA ASN A 39 -2.78 -10.11 27.58
C ASN A 39 -2.85 -10.93 28.89
N ASP A 40 -3.95 -11.65 29.11
CA ASP A 40 -4.31 -12.29 30.39
C ASP A 40 -4.28 -13.83 30.31
N GLU A 41 -3.44 -14.47 31.13
CA GLU A 41 -3.26 -15.93 31.15
C GLU A 41 -4.56 -16.74 31.38
N SER A 42 -5.54 -16.20 32.11
CA SER A 42 -6.84 -16.86 32.29
C SER A 42 -7.59 -16.96 30.96
N MET A 43 -7.53 -15.92 30.14
CA MET A 43 -8.12 -15.90 28.80
C MET A 43 -7.33 -16.77 27.83
N ALA A 44 -6.02 -16.94 28.02
CA ALA A 44 -5.25 -17.92 27.25
C ALA A 44 -5.82 -19.32 27.45
N ARG A 45 -6.09 -19.69 28.71
CA ARG A 45 -6.69 -20.98 29.03
C ARG A 45 -8.09 -21.10 28.45
N GLU A 46 -8.95 -20.12 28.72
CA GLU A 46 -10.35 -20.15 28.27
C GLU A 46 -10.48 -20.32 26.75
N TRP A 47 -9.66 -19.59 25.98
CA TRP A 47 -9.80 -19.58 24.53
C TRP A 47 -9.01 -20.64 23.80
N PHE A 48 -7.91 -21.15 24.37
CA PHE A 48 -6.98 -21.99 23.63
C PHE A 48 -6.74 -23.37 24.25
N ASP A 49 -6.91 -23.57 25.56
CA ASP A 49 -6.64 -24.85 26.21
C ASP A 49 -7.63 -25.93 25.74
N GLY A 50 -7.10 -27.02 25.17
CA GLY A 50 -7.92 -28.09 24.58
C GLY A 50 -8.71 -27.70 23.32
N THR A 51 -8.46 -26.53 22.72
CA THR A 51 -9.14 -26.09 21.50
C THR A 51 -8.21 -26.12 20.28
N ASN A 52 -8.79 -25.93 19.10
CA ASN A 52 -8.06 -25.68 17.84
C ASN A 52 -8.29 -24.25 17.33
N ASN A 53 -8.65 -23.33 18.22
CA ASN A 53 -8.85 -21.93 17.85
C ASN A 53 -7.54 -21.32 17.35
N ASN A 54 -7.67 -20.50 16.31
CA ASN A 54 -6.58 -19.69 15.79
C ASN A 54 -6.34 -18.49 16.72
N ILE A 55 -5.12 -17.96 16.72
CA ILE A 55 -4.72 -16.81 17.52
C ILE A 55 -4.33 -15.63 16.61
N GLY A 56 -4.90 -14.47 16.93
CA GLY A 56 -4.49 -13.20 16.35
C GLY A 56 -3.96 -12.25 17.41
N ILE A 57 -3.25 -11.23 16.96
CA ILE A 57 -2.74 -10.15 17.81
C ILE A 57 -3.38 -8.82 17.44
N ASN A 58 -3.71 -8.01 18.45
CA ASN A 58 -4.08 -6.62 18.26
C ASN A 58 -2.81 -5.78 18.22
N LEU A 59 -2.47 -5.33 17.01
CA LEU A 59 -1.21 -4.65 16.72
C LEU A 59 -1.14 -3.31 17.45
N LYS A 60 -2.19 -2.48 17.34
CA LYS A 60 -2.25 -1.16 18.00
C LYS A 60 -2.13 -1.25 19.52
N LYS A 61 -2.90 -2.12 20.19
CA LYS A 61 -2.79 -2.30 21.66
C LYS A 61 -1.40 -2.80 22.08
N SER A 62 -0.72 -3.53 21.21
CA SER A 62 0.63 -4.08 21.47
C SER A 62 1.75 -3.12 21.09
N GLY A 63 1.46 -1.92 20.57
CA GLY A 63 2.48 -0.98 20.09
C GLY A 63 3.24 -1.51 18.86
N LEU A 64 2.58 -2.30 18.02
CA LEU A 64 3.15 -2.97 16.86
C LEU A 64 2.48 -2.52 15.56
N MET A 65 3.20 -2.73 14.46
CA MET A 65 2.67 -2.76 13.10
C MET A 65 3.28 -3.92 12.32
N VAL A 66 2.65 -4.28 11.21
CA VAL A 66 3.15 -5.30 10.28
C VAL A 66 3.22 -4.73 8.87
N VAL A 67 4.32 -4.97 8.18
CA VAL A 67 4.38 -4.88 6.73
C VAL A 67 4.02 -6.26 6.17
N ASP A 68 2.83 -6.39 5.60
CA ASP A 68 2.35 -7.62 4.98
C ASP A 68 2.70 -7.61 3.49
N VAL A 69 3.55 -8.54 3.06
CA VAL A 69 4.00 -8.67 1.68
C VAL A 69 3.32 -9.89 1.08
N ASP A 70 2.32 -9.65 0.23
CA ASP A 70 1.58 -10.69 -0.45
C ASP A 70 2.29 -11.14 -1.74
N MET A 71 2.37 -12.46 -1.94
CA MET A 71 2.98 -13.06 -3.14
C MET A 71 1.96 -13.49 -4.21
N HIS A 72 0.70 -13.06 -4.13
CA HIS A 72 -0.36 -13.47 -5.07
C HIS A 72 -0.95 -12.30 -5.88
N GLY A 73 -1.31 -12.56 -7.14
CA GLY A 73 -2.02 -11.64 -8.04
C GLY A 73 -1.15 -11.04 -9.16
N ASN A 74 -1.60 -9.95 -9.76
CA ASN A 74 -0.86 -9.19 -10.79
C ASN A 74 0.30 -8.36 -10.20
N GLY A 75 0.35 -8.20 -8.88
CA GLY A 75 1.44 -7.56 -8.15
C GLY A 75 2.34 -8.63 -7.56
N ASN A 76 3.59 -8.69 -8.00
CA ASN A 76 4.60 -9.49 -7.33
C ASN A 76 5.14 -8.65 -6.16
N GLY A 77 4.59 -8.82 -4.95
CA GLY A 77 5.00 -8.04 -3.77
C GLY A 77 6.51 -8.08 -3.52
N LEU A 78 7.20 -9.14 -3.93
CA LEU A 78 8.66 -9.24 -3.88
C LEU A 78 9.35 -8.29 -4.88
N HIS A 79 8.78 -8.11 -6.07
CA HIS A 79 9.28 -7.13 -7.05
C HIS A 79 9.02 -5.70 -6.57
N SER A 80 7.82 -5.44 -6.05
CA SER A 80 7.48 -4.14 -5.43
C SER A 80 8.40 -3.82 -4.25
N LEU A 81 8.74 -4.82 -3.43
CA LEU A 81 9.66 -4.68 -2.32
C LEU A 81 11.04 -4.20 -2.79
N ALA A 82 11.56 -4.73 -3.91
CA ALA A 82 12.83 -4.26 -4.47
C ALA A 82 12.78 -2.77 -4.86
N THR A 83 11.68 -2.33 -5.49
CA THR A 83 11.46 -0.91 -5.82
C THR A 83 11.35 -0.03 -4.57
N ILE A 84 10.69 -0.51 -3.52
CA ILE A 84 10.57 0.21 -2.24
C ILE A 84 11.92 0.34 -1.55
N VAL A 85 12.72 -0.73 -1.56
CA VAL A 85 14.07 -0.75 -1.00
C VAL A 85 14.96 0.27 -1.72
N GLU A 86 14.88 0.34 -3.05
CA GLU A 86 15.63 1.33 -3.86
C GLU A 86 15.19 2.77 -3.55
N LYS A 87 13.89 2.99 -3.37
CA LYS A 87 13.33 4.35 -3.20
C LYS A 87 13.45 4.89 -1.78
N TYR A 88 13.17 4.07 -0.76
CA TYR A 88 13.04 4.50 0.63
C TYR A 88 14.09 3.89 1.57
N GLY A 89 14.69 2.77 1.17
CA GLY A 89 15.66 2.03 1.98
C GLY A 89 15.17 0.65 2.39
N ALA A 90 16.10 -0.19 2.85
CA ALA A 90 15.81 -1.56 3.24
C ALA A 90 14.96 -1.65 4.51
N LEU A 91 14.09 -2.65 4.57
CA LEU A 91 13.50 -3.11 5.83
C LEU A 91 14.57 -3.89 6.63
N PRO A 92 14.64 -3.71 7.96
CA PRO A 92 15.51 -4.51 8.83
C PRO A 92 15.22 -6.00 8.67
N ASN A 93 16.21 -6.78 8.24
CA ASN A 93 16.09 -8.23 8.05
C ASN A 93 16.38 -9.04 9.33
N ASP A 94 16.71 -8.36 10.43
CA ASP A 94 16.96 -8.90 11.76
C ASP A 94 15.79 -8.65 12.73
N THR A 95 14.56 -8.54 12.21
CA THR A 95 13.30 -8.46 12.98
C THR A 95 12.53 -9.78 12.91
N LEU A 96 11.41 -9.88 13.65
CA LEU A 96 10.47 -10.99 13.51
C LEU A 96 9.80 -10.96 12.12
N VAL A 97 9.97 -12.04 11.37
CA VAL A 97 9.31 -12.27 10.10
C VAL A 97 8.57 -13.60 10.15
N GLU A 98 7.32 -13.60 9.72
CA GLU A 98 6.48 -14.79 9.67
C GLU A 98 6.02 -15.06 8.23
N LYS A 99 5.97 -16.32 7.82
CA LYS A 99 5.40 -16.75 6.55
C LYS A 99 3.90 -16.95 6.70
N THR A 100 3.13 -16.42 5.76
CA THR A 100 1.67 -16.52 5.76
C THR A 100 1.21 -17.79 5.01
N PRO A 101 -0.02 -18.28 5.26
CA PRO A 101 -0.61 -19.42 4.54
C PRO A 101 -0.70 -19.24 3.02
N ARG A 102 -0.57 -18.00 2.55
CA ARG A 102 -0.69 -17.60 1.15
C ARG A 102 0.68 -17.19 0.57
N ASN A 103 1.74 -17.88 1.00
CA ASN A 103 3.12 -17.67 0.57
C ASN A 103 3.67 -16.24 0.77
N GLY A 104 2.95 -15.34 1.44
CA GLY A 104 3.41 -14.00 1.78
C GLY A 104 4.27 -13.98 3.04
N THR A 105 4.62 -12.77 3.48
CA THR A 105 5.36 -12.58 4.74
C THR A 105 4.84 -11.39 5.54
N HIS A 106 4.68 -11.59 6.85
CA HIS A 106 4.46 -10.52 7.82
C HIS A 106 5.80 -10.10 8.43
N TRP A 107 6.17 -8.82 8.32
CA TRP A 107 7.34 -8.24 8.99
C TRP A 107 6.88 -7.36 10.14
N PHE A 108 7.21 -7.74 11.37
CA PHE A 108 6.74 -7.05 12.56
C PHE A 108 7.70 -5.93 12.98
N PHE A 109 7.14 -4.80 13.39
CA PHE A 109 7.88 -3.65 13.89
C PHE A 109 7.19 -2.98 15.08
N LYS A 110 7.97 -2.40 15.99
CA LYS A 110 7.50 -1.52 17.06
C LYS A 110 7.16 -0.14 16.53
N VAL A 111 6.07 0.43 17.03
CA VAL A 111 5.60 1.78 16.74
C VAL A 111 5.75 2.63 18.00
N PRO A 112 6.30 3.87 17.93
CA PRO A 112 6.34 4.77 19.07
C PRO A 112 4.93 5.07 19.59
N ALA A 113 4.75 5.09 20.92
CA ALA A 113 3.44 5.28 21.55
C ALA A 113 2.74 6.61 21.23
N ASN A 114 3.49 7.62 20.76
CA ASN A 114 2.95 8.92 20.37
C ASN A 114 2.44 8.98 18.93
N LEU A 115 2.56 7.90 18.16
CA LEU A 115 2.08 7.83 16.77
C LEU A 115 0.78 7.04 16.70
N ASP A 116 -0.23 7.62 16.04
CA ASP A 116 -1.47 6.92 15.70
C ASP A 116 -1.49 6.62 14.20
N LEU A 117 -1.21 5.37 13.86
CA LEU A 117 -1.17 4.87 12.48
C LEU A 117 -2.47 4.13 12.15
N THR A 118 -2.87 4.19 10.88
CA THR A 118 -4.03 3.45 10.35
C THR A 118 -3.59 2.44 9.31
N ASN A 119 -4.40 1.40 9.09
CA ASN A 119 -4.15 0.45 8.00
C ASN A 119 -4.02 1.18 6.66
N ASN A 120 -3.10 0.73 5.82
CA ASN A 120 -2.93 1.23 4.46
C ASN A 120 -2.74 0.04 3.51
N VAL A 121 -3.75 -0.23 2.68
CA VAL A 121 -3.76 -1.35 1.74
C VAL A 121 -3.16 -0.88 0.41
N ASN A 122 -2.34 -1.72 -0.23
CA ASN A 122 -1.53 -1.35 -1.40
C ASN A 122 -0.71 -0.07 -1.12
N ALA A 123 -0.04 -0.05 0.03
CA ALA A 123 0.38 1.17 0.70
C ALA A 123 1.19 2.10 -0.19
N PHE A 124 2.07 1.55 -1.03
CA PHE A 124 3.02 2.29 -1.86
C PHE A 124 2.47 2.72 -3.23
N PHE A 125 1.62 1.90 -3.84
CA PHE A 125 0.93 2.15 -5.12
C PHE A 125 -0.10 1.05 -5.37
N ASP A 126 -1.08 1.34 -6.23
CA ASP A 126 -2.13 0.40 -6.62
C ASP A 126 -1.55 -0.92 -7.15
N GLY A 127 -1.91 -2.04 -6.50
CA GLY A 127 -1.40 -3.35 -6.85
C GLY A 127 0.04 -3.61 -6.39
N SER A 128 0.58 -2.82 -5.46
CA SER A 128 1.91 -3.08 -4.87
C SER A 128 2.00 -4.44 -4.20
N GLY A 129 0.88 -4.99 -3.71
CA GLY A 129 0.87 -6.25 -2.96
C GLY A 129 1.57 -6.12 -1.61
N ILE A 130 1.66 -4.89 -1.07
CA ILE A 130 2.25 -4.60 0.23
C ILE A 130 1.29 -3.75 1.03
N ASP A 131 0.87 -4.27 2.18
CA ASP A 131 -0.06 -3.63 3.08
C ASP A 131 0.66 -3.23 4.38
N LEU A 132 0.30 -2.06 4.93
CA LEU A 132 0.69 -1.66 6.28
C LEU A 132 -0.47 -1.97 7.22
N MET A 133 -0.29 -2.98 8.06
CA MET A 133 -1.26 -3.45 9.03
C MET A 133 -0.95 -2.87 10.41
N THR A 134 -1.95 -2.24 11.02
CA THR A 134 -1.86 -1.60 12.34
C THR A 134 -2.99 -2.04 13.28
N SER A 135 -4.02 -2.70 12.75
CA SER A 135 -5.16 -3.17 13.53
C SER A 135 -4.90 -4.55 14.14
N ASN A 136 -4.80 -5.58 13.30
CA ASN A 136 -4.64 -6.96 13.74
C ASN A 136 -4.07 -7.85 12.63
N VAL A 137 -3.49 -8.98 13.02
CA VAL A 137 -3.10 -10.09 12.14
C VAL A 137 -3.27 -11.42 12.89
N LEU A 138 -3.48 -12.52 12.16
CA LEU A 138 -3.28 -13.87 12.69
C LEU A 138 -1.80 -14.23 12.62
N ILE A 139 -1.37 -15.07 13.56
CA ILE A 139 0.03 -15.51 13.67
C ILE A 139 0.15 -17.02 13.85
N ALA A 140 1.37 -17.55 13.73
CA ALA A 140 1.69 -18.92 14.10
C ALA A 140 1.35 -19.16 15.59
N PRO A 141 0.83 -20.34 15.95
CA PRO A 141 0.66 -21.55 15.13
C PRO A 141 -0.72 -21.67 14.43
N SER A 142 -1.43 -20.57 14.18
CA SER A 142 -2.72 -20.59 13.47
C SER A 142 -2.62 -21.20 12.06
N SER A 143 -3.75 -21.68 11.55
CA SER A 143 -3.85 -22.18 10.17
C SER A 143 -5.12 -21.70 9.47
N ILE A 144 -5.04 -21.50 8.16
CA ILE A 144 -6.15 -21.12 7.30
C ILE A 144 -6.27 -22.16 6.20
N ASP A 145 -7.45 -22.75 6.05
CA ASP A 145 -7.72 -23.81 5.06
C ASP A 145 -6.67 -24.95 5.10
N GLY A 146 -6.18 -25.29 6.31
CA GLY A 146 -5.19 -26.33 6.53
C GLY A 146 -3.73 -25.93 6.30
N VAL A 147 -3.45 -24.68 5.92
CA VAL A 147 -2.09 -24.16 5.74
C VAL A 147 -1.74 -23.22 6.90
N SER A 148 -0.62 -23.49 7.57
CA SER A 148 -0.22 -22.77 8.78
C SER A 148 0.59 -21.52 8.49
N TYR A 149 0.43 -20.53 9.37
CA TYR A 149 1.46 -19.52 9.60
C TYR A 149 2.71 -20.20 10.17
N SER A 150 3.90 -19.73 9.82
CA SER A 150 5.14 -20.33 10.31
C SER A 150 6.27 -19.32 10.44
N ASN A 151 7.19 -19.57 11.36
CA ASN A 151 8.33 -18.67 11.57
C ASN A 151 9.18 -18.54 10.30
N GLY A 152 9.46 -17.31 9.89
CA GLY A 152 10.42 -16.99 8.84
C GLY A 152 11.80 -16.73 9.43
N SER A 153 11.89 -15.79 10.38
CA SER A 153 13.11 -15.42 11.09
C SER A 153 12.79 -14.67 12.39
N GLY A 154 13.72 -14.70 13.34
CA GLY A 154 13.59 -13.98 14.61
C GLY A 154 12.50 -14.54 15.53
N THR A 155 12.25 -13.81 16.61
CA THR A 155 11.26 -14.07 17.66
C THR A 155 10.60 -12.76 18.09
N PHE A 156 9.57 -12.82 18.95
CA PHE A 156 8.95 -11.61 19.49
C PHE A 156 9.92 -10.68 20.24
N ASP A 157 11.02 -11.21 20.77
CA ASP A 157 12.05 -10.43 21.46
C ASP A 157 12.95 -9.66 20.46
N ASP A 158 13.00 -10.11 19.20
CA ASP A 158 13.80 -9.51 18.12
C ASP A 158 13.08 -8.36 17.39
N ILE A 159 11.81 -8.09 17.70
CA ILE A 159 11.02 -7.05 17.00
C ILE A 159 11.72 -5.70 17.12
N LYS A 160 12.14 -5.16 15.97
CA LYS A 160 12.82 -3.88 15.84
C LYS A 160 11.85 -2.72 15.77
N GLN A 161 12.36 -1.52 16.05
CA GLN A 161 11.65 -0.29 15.75
C GLN A 161 11.40 -0.19 14.24
N ALA A 162 10.21 0.27 13.85
CA ALA A 162 9.95 0.60 12.45
C ALA A 162 10.96 1.66 11.97
N PRO A 163 11.55 1.51 10.76
CA PRO A 163 12.44 2.52 10.20
C PRO A 163 11.76 3.90 10.12
N THR A 164 12.53 4.97 10.32
CA THR A 164 12.00 6.35 10.28
C THR A 164 11.23 6.64 9.00
N TRP A 165 11.78 6.23 7.85
CA TRP A 165 11.12 6.43 6.55
C TRP A 165 9.74 5.74 6.48
N LEU A 166 9.58 4.59 7.12
CA LEU A 166 8.33 3.83 7.12
C LEU A 166 7.29 4.51 8.02
N LEU A 167 7.73 5.03 9.17
CA LEU A 167 6.88 5.81 10.07
C LEU A 167 6.45 7.13 9.45
N GLU A 168 7.36 7.84 8.77
CA GLU A 168 7.05 9.04 8.01
C GLU A 168 6.04 8.73 6.91
N PHE A 169 6.29 7.68 6.11
CA PHE A 169 5.39 7.22 5.06
C PHE A 169 3.99 6.85 5.59
N ALA A 170 3.91 6.14 6.72
CA ALA A 170 2.63 5.72 7.29
C ALA A 170 1.82 6.87 7.90
N GLN A 171 2.50 7.93 8.37
CA GLN A 171 1.85 9.14 8.90
C GLN A 171 1.41 10.09 7.79
N ASP A 172 2.21 10.17 6.73
CA ASP A 172 1.97 11.03 5.60
C ASP A 172 0.83 10.44 4.78
N LYS A 173 -0.42 10.70 5.22
CA LYS A 173 -1.63 10.19 4.57
C LYS A 173 -1.59 10.58 3.09
N PRO A 174 -1.30 9.68 2.14
CA PRO A 174 -1.63 10.00 0.78
C PRO A 174 -3.15 10.17 0.75
N ALA A 175 -3.66 11.08 -0.06
CA ALA A 175 -5.09 11.34 -0.24
C ALA A 175 -5.87 10.12 -0.83
N ASN A 176 -5.36 8.90 -0.68
CA ASN A 176 -5.84 7.64 -1.24
C ASN A 176 -7.04 7.05 -0.46
N ASN A 177 -7.45 7.65 0.64
CA ASN A 177 -8.73 7.33 1.30
C ASN A 177 -9.93 8.11 0.75
N VAL A 178 -9.82 8.71 -0.44
CA VAL A 178 -11.03 9.02 -1.22
C VAL A 178 -11.47 7.68 -1.81
N SER A 179 -12.39 7.00 -1.12
CA SER A 179 -13.18 5.92 -1.70
C SER A 179 -13.49 6.29 -3.15
N SER A 180 -13.14 5.43 -4.10
CA SER A 180 -13.45 5.58 -5.52
C SER A 180 -14.97 5.47 -5.74
N GLY A 181 -15.72 6.39 -5.14
CA GLY A 181 -17.09 6.65 -5.50
C GLY A 181 -17.08 7.00 -6.97
N THR A 182 -17.93 6.34 -7.74
CA THR A 182 -18.16 6.66 -9.15
C THR A 182 -18.32 8.17 -9.28
N PRO A 183 -17.45 8.88 -10.02
CA PRO A 183 -17.51 10.33 -10.10
C PRO A 183 -18.91 10.76 -10.52
N ARG A 184 -19.42 11.82 -9.90
CA ARG A 184 -20.69 12.49 -10.23
C ARG A 184 -20.60 13.08 -11.65
N PHE A 185 -20.64 12.22 -12.65
CA PHE A 185 -20.41 12.46 -14.09
C PHE A 185 -19.01 13.02 -14.45
N LYS A 186 -18.29 12.30 -15.32
CA LYS A 186 -16.95 12.69 -15.79
C LYS A 186 -17.02 13.84 -16.80
N LYS A 187 -16.60 15.04 -16.38
CA LYS A 187 -16.48 16.24 -17.25
C LYS A 187 -15.23 16.19 -18.13
N TYR A 188 -15.17 17.10 -19.11
CA TYR A 188 -14.05 17.22 -20.06
C TYR A 188 -12.68 17.26 -19.37
N THR A 189 -12.52 18.14 -18.36
CA THR A 189 -11.27 18.28 -17.61
C THR A 189 -10.83 16.97 -16.95
N GLY A 190 -11.76 16.21 -16.36
CA GLY A 190 -11.44 14.91 -15.78
C GLY A 190 -10.98 13.88 -16.81
N ARG A 191 -11.56 13.90 -18.03
CA ARG A 191 -11.06 13.05 -19.13
C ARG A 191 -9.66 13.44 -19.59
N LEU A 192 -9.35 14.73 -19.59
CA LEU A 192 -8.03 15.23 -19.94
C LEU A 192 -6.98 14.78 -18.91
N LEU A 193 -7.26 14.92 -17.62
CA LEU A 193 -6.35 14.51 -16.54
C LEU A 193 -6.08 13.00 -16.61
N ASP A 194 -7.10 12.17 -16.76
CA ASP A 194 -6.91 10.71 -16.89
C ASP A 194 -6.11 10.34 -18.15
N LYS A 195 -6.30 11.09 -19.23
CA LYS A 195 -5.50 10.92 -20.45
C LYS A 195 -4.04 11.25 -20.20
N ILE A 196 -3.73 12.30 -19.44
CA ILE A 196 -2.36 12.67 -19.07
C ILE A 196 -1.71 11.52 -18.31
N VAL A 197 -2.38 11.03 -17.25
CA VAL A 197 -1.87 9.95 -16.40
C VAL A 197 -1.65 8.65 -17.18
N LYS A 198 -2.54 8.32 -18.11
CA LYS A 198 -2.39 7.14 -18.98
C LYS A 198 -1.09 7.18 -19.80
N GLY A 199 -0.62 8.37 -20.14
CA GLY A 199 0.66 8.54 -20.81
C GLY A 199 0.72 8.00 -22.24
N ALA A 200 1.93 7.92 -22.78
CA ALA A 200 2.20 7.34 -24.10
C ALA A 200 3.57 6.67 -24.19
N THR A 201 3.65 5.63 -25.02
CA THR A 201 4.89 4.91 -25.32
C THR A 201 5.41 5.21 -26.73
N LYS A 202 6.61 4.71 -27.04
CA LYS A 202 7.27 4.88 -28.35
C LYS A 202 6.29 4.61 -29.52
N GLY A 203 6.25 5.55 -30.47
CA GLY A 203 5.33 5.53 -31.62
C GLY A 203 4.06 6.36 -31.45
N GLN A 204 3.63 6.65 -30.22
CA GLN A 204 2.40 7.43 -29.96
C GLN A 204 2.64 8.81 -29.30
N ARG A 205 3.89 9.09 -28.93
CA ARG A 205 4.29 10.25 -28.11
C ARG A 205 3.92 11.61 -28.72
N ASN A 206 4.23 11.83 -29.99
CA ASN A 206 3.97 13.12 -30.65
C ASN A 206 2.47 13.38 -30.82
N ASN A 207 1.71 12.34 -31.17
CA ASN A 207 0.24 12.40 -31.26
C ASN A 207 -0.37 12.68 -29.90
N PHE A 208 0.16 12.05 -28.85
CA PHE A 208 -0.26 12.26 -27.48
C PHE A 208 -0.04 13.71 -27.02
N ILE A 209 1.20 14.21 -27.10
CA ILE A 209 1.55 15.60 -26.76
C ILE A 209 0.69 16.58 -27.57
N THR A 210 0.54 16.36 -28.87
CA THR A 210 -0.30 17.18 -29.75
C THR A 210 -1.74 17.26 -29.24
N SER A 211 -2.28 16.11 -28.82
CA SER A 211 -3.65 16.05 -28.33
C SER A 211 -3.83 16.72 -26.97
N ILE A 212 -2.88 16.54 -26.05
CA ILE A 212 -2.92 17.20 -24.73
C ILE A 212 -2.78 18.71 -24.88
N ALA A 213 -1.81 19.17 -25.68
CA ALA A 213 -1.58 20.59 -25.96
C ALA A 213 -2.82 21.26 -26.56
N GLY A 214 -3.40 20.65 -27.60
CA GLY A 214 -4.62 21.17 -28.23
C GLY A 214 -5.82 21.18 -27.27
N SER A 215 -5.93 20.19 -26.39
CA SER A 215 -7.00 20.12 -25.40
C SER A 215 -6.92 21.26 -24.38
N MET A 216 -5.73 21.58 -23.90
CA MET A 216 -5.53 22.70 -22.97
C MET A 216 -5.75 24.06 -23.64
N LEU A 217 -5.24 24.24 -24.86
CA LEU A 217 -5.44 25.49 -25.61
C LEU A 217 -6.92 25.74 -25.95
N ALA A 218 -7.67 24.69 -26.30
CA ALA A 218 -9.08 24.80 -26.65
C ALA A 218 -9.98 25.32 -25.51
N VAL A 219 -9.53 25.18 -24.25
CA VAL A 219 -10.23 25.70 -23.07
C VAL A 219 -9.59 26.98 -22.52
N GLY A 220 -8.67 27.59 -23.27
CA GLY A 220 -8.12 28.91 -22.97
C GLY A 220 -6.89 28.93 -22.07
N THR A 221 -6.24 27.80 -21.80
CA THR A 221 -4.96 27.81 -21.08
C THR A 221 -3.91 28.57 -21.88
N SER A 222 -3.15 29.46 -21.22
CA SER A 222 -2.10 30.24 -21.88
C SER A 222 -1.02 29.33 -22.47
N ALA A 223 -0.46 29.72 -23.61
CA ALA A 223 0.52 28.91 -24.33
C ALA A 223 1.77 28.62 -23.48
N SER A 224 2.25 29.60 -22.70
CA SER A 224 3.38 29.41 -21.77
C SER A 224 3.09 28.32 -20.73
N ASN A 225 1.91 28.35 -20.11
CA ASN A 225 1.54 27.36 -19.10
C ASN A 225 1.34 25.98 -19.74
N VAL A 226 0.82 25.92 -20.97
CA VAL A 226 0.74 24.67 -21.74
C VAL A 226 2.14 24.08 -21.94
N TYR A 227 3.13 24.88 -22.29
CA TYR A 227 4.49 24.39 -22.50
C TYR A 227 5.15 23.87 -21.21
N GLU A 228 5.00 24.59 -20.10
CA GLU A 228 5.47 24.14 -18.79
C GLU A 228 4.85 22.80 -18.40
N LEU A 229 3.53 22.68 -18.56
CA LEU A 229 2.81 21.44 -18.27
C LEU A 229 3.24 20.30 -19.20
N LEU A 230 3.41 20.54 -20.50
CA LEU A 230 3.89 19.51 -21.44
C LEU A 230 5.30 19.02 -21.09
N SER A 231 6.16 19.90 -20.56
CA SER A 231 7.50 19.51 -20.12
C SER A 231 7.45 18.55 -18.93
N VAL A 232 6.61 18.85 -17.93
CA VAL A 232 6.35 17.93 -16.81
C VAL A 232 5.75 16.62 -17.31
N ILE A 233 4.78 16.69 -18.23
CA ILE A 233 4.10 15.51 -18.75
C ILE A 233 5.05 14.60 -19.53
N ASN A 234 5.92 15.18 -20.35
CA ASN A 234 6.89 14.44 -21.13
C ASN A 234 7.89 13.68 -20.24
N GLN A 235 8.33 14.29 -19.14
CA GLN A 235 9.28 13.66 -18.22
C GLN A 235 8.65 12.54 -17.38
N ASN A 236 7.39 12.70 -16.99
CA ASN A 236 6.77 11.82 -15.98
C ASN A 236 5.80 10.78 -16.55
N PHE A 237 5.19 11.02 -17.71
CA PHE A 237 4.12 10.16 -18.25
C PHE A 237 4.41 9.65 -19.68
N ILE A 238 5.58 9.92 -20.25
CA ILE A 238 5.97 9.44 -21.58
C ILE A 238 7.23 8.57 -21.51
N SER A 239 7.19 7.39 -22.14
CA SER A 239 8.32 6.46 -22.11
C SER A 239 8.74 5.96 -23.52
N PRO A 240 9.99 6.20 -23.96
CA PRO A 240 10.94 7.14 -23.36
C PRO A 240 10.50 8.60 -23.62
N PRO A 241 10.92 9.56 -22.78
CA PRO A 241 10.58 10.97 -22.97
C PRO A 241 11.07 11.46 -24.34
N LEU A 242 10.36 12.44 -24.91
CA LEU A 242 10.82 13.13 -26.10
C LEU A 242 12.05 13.98 -25.76
N PRO A 243 13.08 14.01 -26.64
CA PRO A 243 14.13 15.02 -26.55
C PRO A 243 13.54 16.43 -26.60
N GLN A 244 14.17 17.37 -25.91
CA GLN A 244 13.68 18.75 -25.78
C GLN A 244 13.33 19.39 -27.12
N LYS A 245 14.23 19.28 -28.11
CA LYS A 245 14.04 19.81 -29.46
C LYS A 245 12.80 19.24 -30.17
N GLU A 246 12.50 17.97 -29.94
CA GLU A 246 11.32 17.31 -30.52
C GLU A 246 10.04 17.83 -29.85
N LEU A 247 10.05 17.98 -28.52
CA LEU A 247 8.95 18.56 -27.76
C LEU A 247 8.66 20.02 -28.21
N ASP A 248 9.69 20.84 -28.36
CA ASP A 248 9.58 22.24 -28.80
C ASP A 248 8.95 22.35 -30.18
N THR A 249 9.35 21.44 -31.09
CA THR A 249 8.83 21.38 -32.46
C THR A 249 7.36 21.03 -32.47
N VAL A 250 6.95 20.01 -31.72
CA VAL A 250 5.54 19.59 -31.62
C VAL A 250 4.70 20.72 -31.00
N TYR A 251 5.15 21.30 -29.90
CA TYR A 251 4.46 22.40 -29.23
C TYR A 251 4.24 23.60 -30.17
N SER A 252 5.30 24.05 -30.84
CA SER A 252 5.25 25.20 -31.76
C SER A 252 4.27 24.97 -32.91
N SER A 253 4.23 23.75 -33.45
CA SER A 253 3.29 23.35 -34.49
C SER A 253 1.83 23.45 -34.03
N VAL A 254 1.53 22.98 -32.81
CA VAL A 254 0.19 23.00 -32.24
C VAL A 254 -0.29 24.42 -31.94
N VAL A 255 0.53 25.23 -31.27
CA VAL A 255 0.19 26.63 -30.97
C VAL A 255 -0.07 27.41 -32.24
N SER A 256 0.80 27.27 -33.25
CA SER A 256 0.64 27.93 -34.55
C SER A 256 -0.65 27.52 -35.27
N ARG A 257 -1.12 26.27 -35.07
CA ARG A 257 -2.40 25.80 -35.62
C ARG A 257 -3.59 26.39 -34.87
N GLU A 258 -3.55 26.41 -33.54
CA GLU A 258 -4.67 26.93 -32.74
C GLU A 258 -4.80 28.46 -32.83
N LEU A 259 -3.69 29.21 -32.87
CA LEU A 259 -3.72 30.65 -33.13
C LEU A 259 -4.34 30.99 -34.50
N ARG A 260 -4.14 30.14 -35.51
CA ARG A 260 -4.79 30.31 -36.82
C ARG A 260 -6.30 30.05 -36.74
N ARG A 261 -6.75 29.08 -35.94
CA ARG A 261 -8.17 28.81 -35.73
C ARG A 261 -8.88 29.94 -35.01
N LEU A 262 -8.24 30.55 -34.01
CA LEU A 262 -8.81 31.66 -33.24
C LEU A 262 -8.92 32.97 -34.04
N LYS A 263 -8.12 33.16 -35.11
CA LYS A 263 -8.21 34.34 -35.99
C LYS A 263 -9.35 34.27 -37.02
N VAL A 264 -9.99 33.11 -37.17
CA VAL A 264 -11.04 32.85 -38.16
C VAL A 264 -12.45 32.92 -37.56
N ASN A 265 -12.55 33.06 -36.23
CA ASN A 265 -13.77 33.30 -35.48
C ASN A 265 -13.83 34.75 -34.98
#